data_AF-A0A5P8K084-F1
#
_entry.id   AF-A0A5P8K084-F1
#
_cell.length_a   1.000
_cell.length_b   1.000
_cell.length_c   1.000
_cell.angle_alpha   90.00
_cell.angle_beta   90.00
_cell.angle_gamma   90.00
#
_symmetry.space_group_name_H-M   'P 1'
#
loop_
_entity.id
_entity.type
_entity.pdbx_description
1 polymer ?
#
loop_
_entity_poly.entity_id
_entity_poly.type
_entity_poly.pdbx_seq_one_letter_code
_entity_poly.pdbx_strand_id
1 'polypeptide(L)'
;MTNDHDGVRELLAAWAVGALPAADQRTVPPHLTACESCAAEADRLRDTVRLLDGEATPDAAPGAVNGSAGALLALALRARRPRAAEIAHHAAPYAAAVAGLQALVPELEGRWGTPVVHDWDAHATVAHLVAADEHLALRLGVGAVLPASHIPEGTSAGDAWARRTFDVIAHEHGRAPEETVATWAAQAAALLATPEAADPELAARAVTVMGLRLPVADHFVVRAFEAWIHTDDIGRALGLAVPPPPDEHLWSLVRLAVRILGLALHDAPPVRFGVTGPTDTGWILGTDTDPVHAELTLDPVDFCLLVGGRYAPDEVPRTITGDETAARTVLETAASLAWL
;
A
#
# COMPACT_ATOMS: atom_id res chain seq x y z
N MET A 1 -9.94 -16.50 -39.35
CA MET A 1 -10.95 -17.39 -38.73
C MET A 1 -10.18 -18.31 -37.82
N THR A 2 -9.91 -17.85 -36.60
CA THR A 2 -9.45 -18.71 -35.51
C THR A 2 -10.50 -19.80 -35.33
N ASN A 3 -10.09 -21.07 -35.36
CA ASN A 3 -11.02 -22.16 -35.16
C ASN A 3 -11.67 -21.97 -33.78
N ASP A 4 -13.00 -22.17 -33.70
CA ASP A 4 -13.81 -22.06 -32.47
C ASP A 4 -13.15 -22.76 -31.26
N HIS A 5 -12.40 -23.84 -31.53
CA HIS A 5 -11.57 -24.57 -30.58
C HIS A 5 -10.45 -23.75 -29.91
N ASP A 6 -9.65 -22.97 -30.66
CA ASP A 6 -8.53 -22.23 -30.08
C ASP A 6 -9.02 -21.06 -29.22
N GLY A 7 -10.11 -20.42 -29.64
CA GLY A 7 -10.78 -19.40 -28.85
C GLY A 7 -11.37 -19.95 -27.54
N VAL A 8 -11.93 -21.17 -27.55
CA VAL A 8 -12.41 -21.81 -26.32
C VAL A 8 -11.26 -22.18 -25.38
N ARG A 9 -10.12 -22.64 -25.90
CA ARG A 9 -8.94 -22.97 -25.08
C ARG A 9 -8.43 -21.77 -24.28
N GLU A 10 -8.39 -20.59 -24.89
CA GLU A 10 -7.99 -19.34 -24.22
C GLU A 10 -8.95 -18.94 -23.08
N LEU A 11 -10.20 -19.40 -23.14
CA LEU A 11 -11.25 -19.10 -22.17
C LEU A 11 -11.36 -20.11 -21.02
N LEU A 12 -10.72 -21.27 -21.10
CA LEU A 12 -10.89 -22.35 -20.11
C LEU A 12 -10.41 -21.97 -18.70
N ALA A 13 -9.34 -21.19 -18.58
CA ALA A 13 -8.83 -20.74 -17.29
C ALA A 13 -9.83 -19.81 -16.59
N ALA A 14 -10.33 -18.79 -17.30
CA ALA A 14 -11.36 -17.88 -16.81
C ALA A 14 -12.67 -18.62 -16.49
N TRP A 15 -13.04 -19.61 -17.29
CA TRP A 15 -14.18 -20.47 -17.00
C TRP A 15 -14.00 -21.31 -15.73
N ALA A 16 -12.80 -21.88 -15.51
CA ALA A 16 -12.51 -22.74 -14.37
C ALA A 16 -12.58 -22.00 -13.03
N VAL A 17 -12.18 -20.72 -13.00
CA VAL A 17 -12.30 -19.84 -11.81
C VAL A 17 -13.64 -19.11 -11.71
N GLY A 18 -14.57 -19.35 -12.65
CA GLY A 18 -15.88 -18.70 -12.66
C GLY A 18 -15.87 -17.21 -13.05
N ALA A 19 -14.81 -16.73 -13.71
CA ALA A 19 -14.61 -15.35 -14.12
C ALA A 19 -14.92 -15.09 -15.60
N LEU A 20 -15.73 -15.94 -16.24
CA LEU A 20 -16.02 -15.82 -17.67
C LEU A 20 -16.94 -14.61 -17.97
N PRO A 21 -16.57 -13.69 -18.89
CA PRO A 21 -17.43 -12.58 -19.30
C PRO A 21 -18.78 -13.06 -19.85
N ALA A 22 -19.85 -12.29 -19.60
CA ALA A 22 -21.22 -12.66 -19.97
C ALA A 22 -21.40 -12.91 -21.49
N ALA A 23 -20.58 -12.27 -22.33
CA ALA A 23 -20.60 -12.47 -23.78
C ALA A 23 -20.20 -13.90 -24.18
N ASP A 24 -19.34 -14.56 -23.40
CA ASP A 24 -18.68 -15.81 -23.75
C ASP A 24 -19.29 -17.04 -23.04
N GLN A 25 -20.19 -16.81 -22.08
CA GLN A 25 -20.87 -17.86 -21.31
C GLN A 25 -21.72 -18.81 -22.15
N ARG A 26 -22.07 -18.40 -23.38
CA ARG A 26 -22.83 -19.21 -24.33
C ARG A 26 -21.96 -20.06 -25.25
N THR A 27 -20.64 -19.86 -25.26
CA THR A 27 -19.71 -20.49 -26.19
C THR A 27 -19.00 -21.68 -25.55
N VAL A 28 -18.51 -21.53 -24.31
CA VAL A 28 -17.69 -22.55 -23.63
C VAL A 28 -18.48 -23.83 -23.29
N PRO A 29 -19.66 -23.79 -22.62
CA PRO A 29 -20.35 -25.01 -22.21
C PRO A 29 -20.77 -25.94 -23.38
N PRO A 30 -21.30 -25.43 -24.52
CA PRO A 30 -21.59 -26.29 -25.68
C PRO A 30 -20.34 -26.88 -26.35
N HIS A 31 -19.19 -26.20 -26.29
CA HIS A 31 -17.96 -26.73 -26.86
C HIS A 31 -17.39 -27.88 -26.02
N LEU A 32 -17.47 -27.77 -24.69
CA LEU A 32 -16.98 -28.82 -23.77
C LEU A 32 -17.77 -30.13 -23.88
N THR A 33 -19.03 -30.10 -24.32
CA THR A 33 -19.79 -31.33 -24.60
C THR A 33 -19.40 -31.98 -25.93
N ALA A 34 -18.76 -31.24 -26.84
CA ALA A 34 -18.39 -31.69 -28.17
C ALA A 34 -16.88 -31.97 -28.32
N CYS A 35 -16.03 -31.49 -27.43
CA CYS A 35 -14.58 -31.61 -27.49
C CYS A 35 -13.98 -32.21 -26.21
N GLU A 36 -13.55 -33.46 -26.29
CA GLU A 36 -13.00 -34.22 -25.16
C GLU A 36 -11.70 -33.63 -24.61
N SER A 37 -10.81 -33.10 -25.47
CA SER A 37 -9.55 -32.50 -25.04
C SER A 37 -9.76 -31.22 -24.22
N CYS A 38 -10.69 -30.35 -24.65
CA CYS A 38 -11.04 -29.14 -23.92
C CYS A 38 -11.77 -29.46 -22.62
N ALA A 39 -12.65 -30.49 -22.60
CA ALA A 39 -13.30 -30.95 -21.37
C ALA A 39 -12.27 -31.44 -20.32
N ALA A 40 -11.34 -32.28 -20.74
CA ALA A 40 -10.29 -32.79 -19.85
C ALA A 40 -9.35 -31.67 -19.35
N GLU A 41 -9.05 -30.66 -20.17
CA GLU A 41 -8.28 -29.49 -19.77
C GLU A 41 -9.03 -28.61 -18.76
N ALA A 42 -10.33 -28.40 -18.99
CA ALA A 42 -11.18 -27.62 -18.11
C ALA A 42 -11.38 -28.28 -16.73
N ASP A 43 -11.48 -29.61 -16.68
CA ASP A 43 -11.55 -30.37 -15.42
C ASP A 43 -10.24 -30.27 -14.62
N ARG A 44 -9.08 -30.43 -15.28
CA ARG A 44 -7.77 -30.23 -14.63
C ARG A 44 -7.62 -28.83 -14.03
N LEU A 45 -8.06 -27.81 -14.76
CA LEU A 45 -8.02 -26.42 -14.29
C LEU A 45 -8.93 -26.23 -13.07
N ARG A 46 -10.14 -26.79 -13.08
CA ARG A 46 -11.04 -26.75 -11.90
C ARG A 46 -10.48 -27.47 -10.70
N ASP A 47 -9.84 -28.62 -10.89
CA ASP A 47 -9.19 -29.34 -9.80
C ASP A 47 -8.02 -28.54 -9.21
N THR A 48 -7.30 -27.81 -10.07
CA THR A 48 -6.24 -26.88 -9.62
C THR A 48 -6.82 -25.72 -8.80
N VAL A 49 -7.93 -25.13 -9.25
CA VAL A 49 -8.64 -24.08 -8.52
C VAL A 49 -9.13 -24.58 -7.16
N ARG A 50 -9.71 -25.79 -7.09
CA ARG A 50 -10.13 -26.41 -5.82
C ARG A 50 -8.98 -26.61 -4.83
N LEU A 51 -7.81 -27.02 -5.32
CA LEU A 51 -6.61 -27.18 -4.50
C LEU A 51 -6.09 -25.82 -3.98
N LEU A 52 -6.14 -24.77 -4.82
CA LEU A 52 -5.78 -23.41 -4.44
C LEU A 52 -6.76 -22.80 -3.43
N ASP A 53 -8.05 -23.11 -3.56
CA ASP A 53 -9.12 -22.71 -2.63
C ASP A 53 -9.12 -23.52 -1.32
N GLY A 54 -8.21 -24.50 -1.17
CA GLY A 54 -8.03 -25.29 0.04
C GLY A 54 -9.11 -26.34 0.30
N GLU A 55 -9.91 -26.71 -0.71
CA GLU A 55 -10.91 -27.78 -0.58
C GLU A 55 -10.26 -29.14 -0.88
N ALA A 56 -10.02 -29.94 0.17
CA ALA A 56 -9.52 -31.31 0.03
C ALA A 56 -10.49 -32.19 -0.78
N THR A 57 -9.93 -33.01 -1.69
CA THR A 57 -10.67 -33.94 -2.53
C THR A 57 -11.45 -34.98 -1.70
N PRO A 58 -12.77 -35.14 -1.89
CA PRO A 58 -13.50 -36.24 -1.28
C PRO A 58 -13.29 -37.50 -2.12
N ASP A 59 -12.39 -38.37 -1.65
CA ASP A 59 -12.42 -39.77 -2.05
C ASP A 59 -13.34 -40.55 -1.09
N ALA A 60 -14.04 -41.53 -1.65
CA ALA A 60 -15.03 -42.46 -1.07
C ALA A 60 -16.55 -42.12 -1.15
N ALA A 61 -17.23 -43.05 -1.83
CA ALA A 61 -18.62 -43.25 -2.26
C ALA A 61 -19.79 -43.00 -1.25
N PRO A 62 -21.06 -42.97 -1.73
CA PRO A 62 -22.12 -42.14 -1.18
C PRO A 62 -23.05 -42.88 -0.21
N GLY A 63 -23.51 -42.17 0.82
CA GLY A 63 -24.54 -42.64 1.74
C GLY A 63 -25.45 -41.51 2.21
N ALA A 64 -26.69 -41.56 1.74
CA ALA A 64 -27.90 -40.95 2.29
C ALA A 64 -27.96 -39.40 2.39
N VAL A 65 -28.77 -38.87 1.48
CA VAL A 65 -29.45 -37.58 1.53
C VAL A 65 -30.02 -37.34 2.94
N ASN A 66 -29.46 -36.36 3.64
CA ASN A 66 -30.20 -35.55 4.59
C ASN A 66 -29.63 -34.14 4.47
N GLY A 67 -30.41 -33.27 3.83
CA GLY A 67 -30.14 -31.84 3.75
C GLY A 67 -30.04 -31.27 5.15
N SER A 68 -28.82 -31.20 5.67
CA SER A 68 -28.58 -30.70 7.01
C SER A 68 -28.70 -29.18 6.95
N ALA A 69 -29.35 -28.61 7.95
CA ALA A 69 -29.34 -27.18 8.21
C ALA A 69 -27.90 -26.61 8.21
N GLY A 70 -26.87 -27.44 8.42
CA GLY A 70 -25.47 -27.09 8.27
C GLY A 70 -25.04 -26.73 6.85
N ALA A 71 -25.58 -27.35 5.79
CA ALA A 71 -25.28 -26.99 4.41
C ALA A 71 -25.94 -25.66 4.00
N LEU A 72 -27.17 -25.43 4.45
CA LEU A 72 -27.87 -24.16 4.27
C LEU A 72 -27.26 -23.04 5.13
N LEU A 73 -26.78 -23.36 6.34
CA LEU A 73 -26.05 -22.42 7.18
C LEU A 73 -24.66 -22.13 6.60
N ALA A 74 -23.96 -23.11 6.03
CA ALA A 74 -22.68 -22.90 5.35
C ALA A 74 -22.86 -22.08 4.06
N LEU A 75 -23.93 -22.31 3.28
CA LEU A 75 -24.30 -21.48 2.13
C LEU A 75 -24.72 -20.08 2.58
N ALA A 76 -25.48 -19.94 3.66
CA ALA A 76 -25.86 -18.64 4.23
C ALA A 76 -24.65 -17.90 4.82
N LEU A 77 -23.68 -18.60 5.39
CA LEU A 77 -22.41 -18.03 5.88
C LEU A 77 -21.44 -17.72 4.74
N ARG A 78 -21.46 -18.46 3.62
CA ARG A 78 -20.71 -18.12 2.39
C ARG A 78 -21.35 -16.95 1.64
N ALA A 79 -22.68 -16.85 1.64
CA ALA A 79 -23.43 -15.74 1.05
C ALA A 79 -23.45 -14.48 1.95
N ARG A 80 -23.28 -14.64 3.27
CA ARG A 80 -23.15 -13.54 4.25
C ARG A 80 -21.72 -13.22 4.63
N ARG A 81 -20.74 -14.07 4.30
CA ARG A 81 -19.35 -13.62 4.26
C ARG A 81 -19.36 -12.53 3.20
N PRO A 82 -19.10 -11.27 3.56
CA PRO A 82 -18.67 -10.34 2.55
C PRO A 82 -17.55 -11.08 1.82
N ARG A 83 -17.59 -11.16 0.48
CA ARG A 83 -16.32 -11.29 -0.24
C ARG A 83 -15.45 -10.24 0.44
N ALA A 84 -14.38 -10.65 1.12
CA ALA A 84 -13.44 -9.68 1.65
C ALA A 84 -13.16 -8.76 0.46
N ALA A 85 -13.64 -7.52 0.56
CA ALA A 85 -13.70 -6.67 -0.62
C ALA A 85 -12.28 -6.63 -1.16
N GLU A 86 -12.08 -7.05 -2.41
CA GLU A 86 -10.74 -7.13 -2.97
C GLU A 86 -10.14 -5.73 -2.84
N ILE A 87 -9.00 -5.65 -2.16
CA ILE A 87 -8.33 -4.38 -1.90
C ILE A 87 -8.02 -3.77 -3.27
N ALA A 88 -8.47 -2.53 -3.49
CA ALA A 88 -8.26 -1.86 -4.75
C ALA A 88 -6.79 -1.46 -4.93
N HIS A 89 -6.39 -1.25 -6.18
CA HIS A 89 -5.01 -0.93 -6.56
C HIS A 89 -4.37 0.22 -5.75
N HIS A 90 -5.14 1.25 -5.36
CA HIS A 90 -4.62 2.38 -4.59
C HIS A 90 -4.34 2.04 -3.11
N ALA A 91 -5.01 1.02 -2.56
CA ALA A 91 -4.83 0.57 -1.18
C ALA A 91 -3.88 -0.65 -1.07
N ALA A 92 -3.60 -1.34 -2.19
CA ALA A 92 -2.69 -2.48 -2.23
C ALA A 92 -1.26 -2.17 -1.72
N PRO A 93 -0.64 -1.01 -2.02
CA PRO A 93 0.65 -0.64 -1.44
C PRO A 93 0.63 -0.59 0.10
N TYR A 94 -0.45 -0.07 0.68
CA TYR A 94 -0.57 0.02 2.15
C TYR A 94 -0.77 -1.35 2.77
N ALA A 95 -1.61 -2.20 2.17
CA ALA A 95 -1.78 -3.58 2.61
C ALA A 95 -0.44 -4.35 2.59
N ALA A 96 0.36 -4.18 1.55
CA ALA A 96 1.68 -4.80 1.44
C ALA A 96 2.67 -4.26 2.47
N ALA A 97 2.69 -2.94 2.72
CA ALA A 97 3.56 -2.33 3.73
C ALA A 97 3.19 -2.79 5.15
N VAL A 98 1.90 -2.90 5.46
CA VAL A 98 1.40 -3.46 6.73
C VAL A 98 1.85 -4.92 6.89
N ALA A 99 1.70 -5.75 5.85
CA ALA A 99 2.18 -7.13 5.89
C ALA A 99 3.71 -7.21 6.08
N GLY A 100 4.46 -6.28 5.48
CA GLY A 100 5.90 -6.17 5.64
C GLY A 100 6.32 -5.89 7.09
N LEU A 101 5.70 -4.90 7.73
CA LEU A 101 5.98 -4.61 9.15
C LEU A 101 5.54 -5.77 10.06
N GLN A 102 4.38 -6.38 9.80
CA GLN A 102 3.92 -7.56 10.55
C GLN A 102 4.91 -8.73 10.47
N ALA A 103 5.54 -8.94 9.32
CA ALA A 103 6.57 -9.96 9.16
C ALA A 103 7.86 -9.65 9.91
N LEU A 104 8.16 -8.36 10.15
CA LEU A 104 9.34 -7.90 10.90
C LEU A 104 9.13 -7.94 12.43
N VAL A 105 7.88 -7.82 12.91
CA VAL A 105 7.56 -7.79 14.35
C VAL A 105 8.21 -8.91 15.18
N PRO A 106 8.22 -10.19 14.76
CA PRO A 106 8.85 -11.26 15.54
C PRO A 106 10.34 -11.03 15.82
N GLU A 107 11.03 -10.27 14.95
CA GLU A 107 12.44 -9.92 15.13
C GLU A 107 12.64 -8.89 16.26
N LEU A 108 11.59 -8.17 16.68
CA LEU A 108 11.67 -7.19 17.76
C LEU A 108 11.62 -7.79 19.17
N GLU A 109 11.36 -9.08 19.29
CA GLU A 109 11.30 -9.77 20.59
C GLU A 109 12.60 -9.55 21.39
N GLY A 110 12.47 -9.00 22.60
CA GLY A 110 13.60 -8.63 23.46
C GLY A 110 14.47 -7.46 22.96
N ARG A 111 14.11 -6.81 21.83
CA ARG A 111 14.87 -5.72 21.17
C ARG A 111 14.06 -4.44 20.97
N TRP A 112 12.88 -4.30 21.56
CA TRP A 112 11.99 -3.14 21.42
C TRP A 112 12.63 -1.77 21.73
N GLY A 113 13.60 -1.73 22.64
CA GLY A 113 14.36 -0.51 22.97
C GLY A 113 15.51 -0.17 22.02
N THR A 114 15.62 -0.85 20.87
CA THR A 114 16.65 -0.56 19.86
C THR A 114 16.40 0.83 19.26
N PRO A 115 17.36 1.77 19.30
CA PRO A 115 17.22 3.07 18.64
C PRO A 115 17.05 2.91 17.13
N VAL A 116 16.08 3.61 16.55
CA VAL A 116 15.69 3.48 15.13
C VAL A 116 15.96 4.77 14.37
N VAL A 117 15.20 5.82 14.66
CA VAL A 117 15.26 7.11 13.95
C VAL A 117 14.83 8.23 14.89
N HIS A 118 15.33 9.44 14.67
CA HIS A 118 15.16 10.55 15.62
C HIS A 118 15.68 10.16 17.01
N ASP A 119 14.87 10.38 18.06
CA ASP A 119 15.06 9.91 19.42
C ASP A 119 14.16 8.69 19.74
N TRP A 120 13.61 8.02 18.72
CA TRP A 120 12.69 6.89 18.86
C TRP A 120 13.42 5.55 18.87
N ASP A 121 12.94 4.65 19.72
CA ASP A 121 13.23 3.23 19.62
C ASP A 121 12.19 2.50 18.73
N ALA A 122 12.33 1.19 18.58
CA ALA A 122 11.41 0.41 17.77
C ALA A 122 9.97 0.43 18.31
N HIS A 123 9.78 0.51 19.63
CA HIS A 123 8.45 0.64 20.23
C HIS A 123 7.81 1.99 19.90
N ALA A 124 8.56 3.09 20.07
CA ALA A 124 8.14 4.43 19.69
C ALA A 124 7.80 4.52 18.19
N THR A 125 8.57 3.84 17.33
CA THR A 125 8.34 3.83 15.88
C THR A 125 7.00 3.18 15.52
N VAL A 126 6.66 2.03 16.14
CA VAL A 126 5.34 1.40 15.93
C VAL A 126 4.20 2.26 16.54
N ALA A 127 4.43 2.89 17.69
CA ALA A 127 3.47 3.81 18.28
C ALA A 127 3.22 5.04 17.40
N HIS A 128 4.27 5.58 16.76
CA HIS A 128 4.13 6.66 15.79
C HIS A 128 3.20 6.27 14.64
N LEU A 129 3.29 5.05 14.11
CA LEU A 129 2.39 4.57 13.06
C LEU A 129 0.91 4.53 13.51
N VAL A 130 0.64 4.29 14.79
CA VAL A 130 -0.71 4.44 15.35
C VAL A 130 -1.19 5.88 15.24
N ALA A 131 -0.35 6.85 15.63
CA ALA A 131 -0.67 8.28 15.49
C ALA A 131 -0.87 8.65 14.03
N ALA A 132 -0.03 8.12 13.13
CA ALA A 132 -0.06 8.45 11.72
C ALA A 132 -1.34 7.96 11.03
N ASP A 133 -1.73 6.72 11.25
CA ASP A 133 -2.91 6.13 10.64
C ASP A 133 -4.22 6.73 11.18
N GLU A 134 -4.23 7.18 12.45
CA GLU A 134 -5.42 7.73 13.11
C GLU A 134 -6.03 8.90 12.33
N HIS A 135 -5.22 9.77 11.75
CA HIS A 135 -5.73 10.95 11.04
C HIS A 135 -6.50 10.58 9.78
N LEU A 136 -6.11 9.53 9.06
CA LEU A 136 -6.92 9.01 7.95
C LEU A 136 -8.14 8.27 8.51
N ALA A 137 -7.93 7.44 9.54
CA ALA A 137 -8.98 6.64 10.18
C ALA A 137 -10.20 7.49 10.57
N LEU A 138 -9.96 8.60 11.28
CA LEU A 138 -10.99 9.55 11.69
C LEU A 138 -11.76 10.16 10.50
N ARG A 139 -11.08 10.42 9.37
CA ARG A 139 -11.70 10.99 8.15
C ARG A 139 -12.54 9.96 7.38
N LEU A 140 -12.32 8.67 7.63
CA LEU A 140 -13.10 7.56 7.08
C LEU A 140 -14.14 7.03 8.07
N GLY A 141 -14.30 7.66 9.24
CA GLY A 141 -15.26 7.25 10.26
C GLY A 141 -14.83 6.03 11.09
N VAL A 142 -13.56 5.63 11.01
CA VAL A 142 -12.96 4.66 11.92
C VAL A 142 -12.67 5.40 13.23
N GLY A 143 -13.24 4.92 14.34
CA GLY A 143 -13.13 5.57 15.65
C GLY A 143 -11.70 5.61 16.17
N ALA A 144 -11.35 6.67 16.91
CA ALA A 144 -10.07 6.76 17.60
C ALA A 144 -9.90 5.58 18.57
N VAL A 145 -8.71 4.97 18.55
CA VAL A 145 -8.35 3.88 19.46
C VAL A 145 -7.77 4.42 20.77
N LEU A 146 -7.18 5.63 20.72
CA LEU A 146 -6.46 6.25 21.84
C LEU A 146 -7.11 7.57 22.28
N PRO A 147 -6.86 8.03 23.52
CA PRO A 147 -7.32 9.32 23.97
C PRO A 147 -6.84 10.46 23.07
N ALA A 148 -7.71 11.45 22.85
CA ALA A 148 -7.38 12.64 22.08
C ALA A 148 -6.33 13.49 22.81
N SER A 149 -5.36 14.00 22.05
CA SER A 149 -4.40 14.98 22.53
C SER A 149 -5.06 16.34 22.78
N HIS A 150 -4.60 17.05 23.81
CA HIS A 150 -4.97 18.44 24.00
C HIS A 150 -4.11 19.34 23.10
N ILE A 151 -4.69 19.75 21.97
CA ILE A 151 -4.06 20.66 20.99
C ILE A 151 -4.65 22.07 21.20
N PRO A 152 -3.86 23.06 21.67
CA PRO A 152 -4.34 24.43 21.82
C PRO A 152 -4.85 25.03 20.50
N GLU A 153 -5.85 25.88 20.59
CA GLU A 153 -6.38 26.59 19.43
C GLU A 153 -5.30 27.49 18.80
N GLY A 154 -5.18 27.47 17.48
CA GLY A 154 -4.15 28.21 16.73
C GLY A 154 -2.78 27.51 16.63
N THR A 155 -2.63 26.30 17.16
CA THR A 155 -1.42 25.48 16.93
C THR A 155 -1.24 25.19 15.44
N SER A 156 -0.01 25.29 14.93
CA SER A 156 0.29 24.96 13.53
C SER A 156 0.01 23.47 13.26
N ALA A 157 -0.27 23.11 12.00
CA ALA A 157 -0.56 21.71 11.66
C ALA A 157 0.63 20.78 11.99
N GLY A 158 1.86 21.23 11.76
CA GLY A 158 3.08 20.49 12.08
C GLY A 158 3.28 20.30 13.59
N ASP A 159 3.09 21.36 14.38
CA ASP A 159 3.21 21.26 15.84
C ASP A 159 2.10 20.38 16.45
N ALA A 160 0.90 20.45 15.89
CA ALA A 160 -0.22 19.61 16.31
C ALA A 160 0.06 18.13 16.04
N TRP A 161 0.67 17.82 14.89
CA TRP A 161 1.12 16.48 14.53
C TRP A 161 2.24 15.97 15.44
N ALA A 162 3.28 16.78 15.66
CA ALA A 162 4.37 16.42 16.56
C ALA A 162 3.85 16.17 17.98
N ARG A 163 2.92 17.01 18.46
CA ARG A 163 2.27 16.81 19.76
C ARG A 163 1.45 15.52 19.80
N ARG A 164 0.68 15.22 18.75
CA ARG A 164 -0.11 13.99 18.68
C ARG A 164 0.80 12.75 18.74
N THR A 165 1.85 12.74 17.93
CA THR A 165 2.84 11.65 17.92
C THR A 165 3.48 11.48 19.30
N PHE A 166 3.93 12.57 19.94
CA PHE A 166 4.51 12.51 21.28
C PHE A 166 3.54 11.92 22.31
N ASP A 167 2.28 12.37 22.34
CA ASP A 167 1.29 11.88 23.30
C ASP A 167 0.96 10.39 23.07
N VAL A 168 0.91 9.93 21.81
CA VAL A 168 0.70 8.52 21.47
C VAL A 168 1.89 7.67 21.89
N ILE A 169 3.12 8.08 21.57
CA ILE A 169 4.35 7.42 22.00
C ILE A 169 4.36 7.31 23.53
N ALA A 170 4.14 8.43 24.24
CA ALA A 170 4.12 8.43 25.70
C ALA A 170 3.05 7.50 26.29
N HIS A 171 1.88 7.40 25.65
CA HIS A 171 0.83 6.46 26.05
C HIS A 171 1.25 5.00 25.84
N GLU A 172 1.75 4.68 24.65
CA GLU A 172 2.10 3.31 24.24
C GLU A 172 3.35 2.78 24.97
N HIS A 173 4.32 3.64 25.32
CA HIS A 173 5.46 3.26 26.18
C HIS A 173 5.03 2.81 27.59
N GLY A 174 3.82 3.18 28.02
CA GLY A 174 3.24 2.70 29.27
C GLY A 174 2.66 1.27 29.19
N ARG A 175 2.64 0.66 28.00
CA ARG A 175 2.02 -0.63 27.69
C ARG A 175 3.08 -1.64 27.24
N ALA A 176 2.71 -2.92 27.19
CA ALA A 176 3.59 -3.92 26.59
C ALA A 176 3.66 -3.69 25.06
N PRO A 177 4.84 -3.82 24.41
CA PRO A 177 4.97 -3.59 22.97
C PRO A 177 4.00 -4.42 22.11
N GLU A 178 3.65 -5.63 22.54
CA GLU A 178 2.69 -6.50 21.86
C GLU A 178 1.28 -5.87 21.83
N GLU A 179 0.93 -5.09 22.85
CA GLU A 179 -0.32 -4.35 22.88
C GLU A 179 -0.31 -3.18 21.88
N THR A 180 0.83 -2.50 21.73
CA THR A 180 1.01 -1.44 20.73
C THR A 180 0.92 -2.00 19.31
N VAL A 181 1.58 -3.14 19.05
CA VAL A 181 1.44 -3.87 17.78
C VAL A 181 -0.01 -4.25 17.52
N ALA A 182 -0.72 -4.77 18.52
CA ALA A 182 -2.13 -5.13 18.37
C ALA A 182 -3.01 -3.90 18.07
N THR A 183 -2.76 -2.77 18.74
CA THR A 183 -3.43 -1.50 18.47
C THR A 183 -3.19 -1.03 17.04
N TRP A 184 -1.93 -0.99 16.60
CA TRP A 184 -1.56 -0.62 15.23
C TRP A 184 -2.19 -1.55 14.19
N ALA A 185 -2.03 -2.87 14.35
CA ALA A 185 -2.54 -3.86 13.40
C ALA A 185 -4.08 -3.82 13.29
N ALA A 186 -4.79 -3.60 14.40
CA ALA A 186 -6.24 -3.45 14.39
C ALA A 186 -6.68 -2.18 13.65
N GLN A 187 -5.98 -1.06 13.83
CA GLN A 187 -6.27 0.18 13.11
C GLN A 187 -5.99 0.06 11.61
N ALA A 188 -4.86 -0.54 11.23
CA ALA A 188 -4.52 -0.81 9.83
C ALA A 188 -5.56 -1.72 9.16
N ALA A 189 -5.99 -2.78 9.85
CA ALA A 189 -7.05 -3.66 9.38
C ALA A 189 -8.40 -2.93 9.22
N ALA A 190 -8.74 -2.03 10.15
CA ALA A 190 -9.95 -1.23 10.05
C ALA A 190 -9.92 -0.24 8.88
N LEU A 191 -8.76 0.38 8.61
CA LEU A 191 -8.55 1.24 7.44
C LEU A 191 -8.73 0.46 6.13
N LEU A 192 -8.10 -0.72 6.03
CA LEU A 192 -8.22 -1.61 4.87
C LEU A 192 -9.61 -2.22 4.70
N ALA A 193 -10.44 -2.20 5.74
CA ALA A 193 -11.83 -2.64 5.70
C ALA A 193 -12.82 -1.52 5.32
N THR A 194 -12.36 -0.28 5.12
CA THR A 194 -13.25 0.82 4.70
C THR A 194 -13.71 0.63 3.26
N PRO A 195 -14.93 1.09 2.88
CA PRO A 195 -15.38 1.05 1.50
C PRO A 195 -14.39 1.72 0.53
N GLU A 196 -13.76 2.81 0.95
CA GLU A 196 -12.75 3.51 0.17
C GLU A 196 -11.49 2.67 -0.11
N ALA A 197 -11.16 1.66 0.69
CA ALA A 197 -10.05 0.76 0.40
C ALA A 197 -10.35 -0.18 -0.79
N ALA A 198 -11.63 -0.45 -1.08
CA ALA A 198 -12.06 -1.37 -2.12
C ALA A 198 -12.67 -0.67 -3.35
N ASP A 199 -13.05 0.60 -3.24
CA ASP A 199 -13.75 1.34 -4.29
C ASP A 199 -13.00 2.63 -4.67
N PRO A 200 -12.37 2.68 -5.86
CA PRO A 200 -11.70 3.88 -6.36
C PRO A 200 -12.60 5.10 -6.52
N GLU A 201 -13.90 4.93 -6.79
CA GLU A 201 -14.83 6.06 -6.94
C GLU A 201 -15.10 6.71 -5.59
N LEU A 202 -15.31 5.91 -4.54
CA LEU A 202 -15.44 6.43 -3.18
C LEU A 202 -14.12 7.06 -2.70
N ALA A 203 -12.99 6.47 -3.07
CA ALA A 203 -11.66 6.94 -2.71
C ALA A 203 -11.25 8.24 -3.44
N ALA A 204 -11.95 8.64 -4.51
CA ALA A 204 -11.65 9.85 -5.27
C ALA A 204 -11.96 11.15 -4.51
N ARG A 205 -12.76 11.08 -3.44
CA ARG A 205 -13.11 12.25 -2.62
C ARG A 205 -11.87 12.84 -1.93
N ALA A 206 -11.68 14.15 -2.05
CA ALA A 206 -10.54 14.82 -1.42
C ALA A 206 -10.80 15.07 0.08
N VAL A 207 -9.85 14.67 0.92
CA VAL A 207 -9.82 14.98 2.36
C VAL A 207 -8.49 15.62 2.73
N THR A 208 -8.52 16.46 3.76
CA THR A 208 -7.31 17.06 4.32
C THR A 208 -6.81 16.18 5.46
N VAL A 209 -5.62 15.61 5.27
CA VAL A 209 -4.86 14.87 6.29
C VAL A 209 -3.47 15.49 6.28
N MET A 210 -2.93 15.81 7.46
CA MET A 210 -1.59 16.43 7.60
C MET A 210 -1.37 17.67 6.74
N GLY A 211 -2.37 18.55 6.64
CA GLY A 211 -2.29 19.76 5.83
C GLY A 211 -2.37 19.53 4.31
N LEU A 212 -2.27 18.28 3.84
CA LEU A 212 -2.38 17.90 2.44
C LEU A 212 -3.81 17.53 2.09
N ARG A 213 -4.40 18.27 1.14
CA ARG A 213 -5.71 17.97 0.58
C ARG A 213 -5.57 17.11 -0.66
N LEU A 214 -5.73 15.80 -0.47
CA LEU A 214 -5.60 14.78 -1.51
C LEU A 214 -6.82 13.85 -1.53
N PRO A 215 -7.13 13.17 -2.66
CA PRO A 215 -8.00 12.00 -2.68
C PRO A 215 -7.67 11.00 -1.58
N VAL A 216 -8.67 10.33 -1.01
CA VAL A 216 -8.47 9.23 -0.06
C VAL A 216 -7.56 8.14 -0.67
N ALA A 217 -7.69 7.89 -1.97
CA ALA A 217 -6.81 6.96 -2.69
C ALA A 217 -5.33 7.29 -2.51
N ASP A 218 -4.96 8.56 -2.61
CA ASP A 218 -3.58 9.01 -2.44
C ASP A 218 -3.15 8.94 -0.96
N HIS A 219 -4.06 9.18 -0.01
CA HIS A 219 -3.73 9.02 1.41
C HIS A 219 -3.38 7.58 1.78
N PHE A 220 -3.99 6.57 1.16
CA PHE A 220 -3.54 5.18 1.30
C PHE A 220 -2.09 5.01 0.81
N VAL A 221 -1.73 5.62 -0.32
CA VAL A 221 -0.35 5.60 -0.84
C VAL A 221 0.61 6.32 0.13
N VAL A 222 0.20 7.43 0.76
CA VAL A 222 0.99 8.08 1.82
C VAL A 222 1.18 7.13 3.02
N ARG A 223 0.13 6.44 3.49
CA ARG A 223 0.28 5.47 4.60
C ARG A 223 1.16 4.28 4.22
N ALA A 224 1.14 3.84 2.97
CA ALA A 224 2.07 2.84 2.45
C ALA A 224 3.52 3.33 2.52
N PHE A 225 3.76 4.60 2.15
CA PHE A 225 5.07 5.23 2.25
C PHE A 225 5.58 5.24 3.69
N GLU A 226 4.80 5.75 4.65
CA GLU A 226 5.20 5.80 6.07
C GLU A 226 5.50 4.41 6.63
N ALA A 227 4.60 3.46 6.41
CA ALA A 227 4.74 2.10 6.94
C ALA A 227 5.99 1.42 6.38
N TRP A 228 6.28 1.59 5.08
CA TRP A 228 7.48 1.01 4.49
C TRP A 228 8.77 1.70 4.96
N ILE A 229 8.83 3.03 4.99
CA ILE A 229 10.00 3.77 5.47
C ILE A 229 10.35 3.36 6.90
N HIS A 230 9.36 3.31 7.80
CA HIS A 230 9.59 2.89 9.18
C HIS A 230 9.88 1.39 9.34
N THR A 231 9.39 0.55 8.42
CA THR A 231 9.83 -0.85 8.36
C THR A 231 11.30 -0.93 7.97
N ASP A 232 11.75 -0.16 6.98
CA ASP A 232 13.16 -0.07 6.57
C ASP A 232 14.04 0.49 7.71
N ASP A 233 13.58 1.53 8.41
CA ASP A 233 14.31 2.09 9.57
C ASP A 233 14.53 1.02 10.65
N ILE A 234 13.47 0.28 11.03
CA ILE A 234 13.57 -0.81 12.01
C ILE A 234 14.51 -1.91 11.49
N GLY A 235 14.37 -2.29 10.21
CA GLY A 235 15.24 -3.27 9.57
C GLY A 235 16.72 -2.89 9.70
N ARG A 236 17.07 -1.67 9.31
CA ARG A 236 18.44 -1.13 9.42
C ARG A 236 18.94 -1.14 10.86
N ALA A 237 18.12 -0.70 11.81
CA ALA A 237 18.47 -0.69 13.23
C ALA A 237 18.76 -2.10 13.78
N LEU A 238 18.08 -3.13 13.26
CA LEU A 238 18.31 -4.53 13.61
C LEU A 238 19.43 -5.21 12.79
N GLY A 239 20.00 -4.52 11.79
CA GLY A 239 20.96 -5.10 10.85
C GLY A 239 20.33 -6.08 9.85
N LEU A 240 19.03 -5.94 9.59
CA LEU A 240 18.25 -6.77 8.67
C LEU A 240 18.00 -6.00 7.36
N ALA A 241 18.14 -6.70 6.24
CA ALA A 241 17.77 -6.14 4.94
C ALA A 241 16.25 -6.24 4.75
N VAL A 242 15.59 -5.09 4.64
CA VAL A 242 14.18 -5.00 4.25
C VAL A 242 14.15 -4.79 2.72
N PRO A 243 13.48 -5.67 1.96
CA PRO A 243 13.38 -5.49 0.52
C PRO A 243 12.56 -4.23 0.20
N PRO A 244 12.85 -3.53 -0.91
CA PRO A 244 11.99 -2.45 -1.38
C PRO A 244 10.59 -2.98 -1.72
N PRO A 245 9.56 -2.11 -1.81
CA PRO A 245 8.24 -2.51 -2.23
C PRO A 245 8.29 -3.10 -3.64
N PRO A 246 7.36 -4.00 -4.01
CA PRO A 246 7.22 -4.46 -5.39
C PRO A 246 7.14 -3.27 -6.34
N ASP A 247 7.69 -3.39 -7.55
CA ASP A 247 7.84 -2.29 -8.51
C ASP A 247 6.55 -1.48 -8.70
N GLU A 248 5.39 -2.13 -8.83
CA GLU A 248 4.11 -1.41 -9.02
C GLU A 248 3.76 -0.51 -7.81
N HIS A 249 4.03 -0.98 -6.61
CA HIS A 249 3.79 -0.25 -5.37
C HIS A 249 4.81 0.88 -5.22
N LEU A 250 6.09 0.60 -5.45
CA LEU A 250 7.16 1.60 -5.41
C LEU A 250 6.88 2.73 -6.40
N TRP A 251 6.47 2.42 -7.63
CA TRP A 251 6.11 3.44 -8.62
C TRP A 251 4.87 4.25 -8.25
N SER A 252 3.94 3.68 -7.47
CA SER A 252 2.82 4.44 -6.89
C SER A 252 3.32 5.47 -5.88
N LEU A 253 4.27 5.09 -5.01
CA LEU A 253 4.92 6.00 -4.06
C LEU A 253 5.68 7.12 -4.80
N VAL A 254 6.53 6.76 -5.76
CA VAL A 254 7.35 7.70 -6.55
C VAL A 254 6.47 8.72 -7.27
N ARG A 255 5.42 8.28 -7.98
CA ARG A 255 4.54 9.20 -8.74
C ARG A 255 3.82 10.17 -7.81
N LEU A 256 3.35 9.71 -6.65
CA LEU A 256 2.72 10.59 -5.68
C LEU A 256 3.72 11.62 -5.12
N ALA A 257 4.90 11.16 -4.71
CA ALA A 257 5.95 12.04 -4.18
C ALA A 257 6.39 13.10 -5.21
N VAL A 258 6.61 12.73 -6.47
CA VAL A 258 6.91 13.70 -7.54
C VAL A 258 5.79 14.72 -7.74
N ARG A 259 4.53 14.28 -7.66
CA ARG A 259 3.38 15.19 -7.82
C ARG A 259 3.28 16.18 -6.66
N ILE A 260 3.54 15.75 -5.42
CA ILE A 260 3.61 16.63 -4.24
C ILE A 260 4.79 17.60 -4.37
N LEU A 261 5.95 17.08 -4.78
CA LEU A 261 7.16 17.88 -4.99
C LEU A 261 6.95 18.96 -6.08
N GLY A 262 6.26 18.62 -7.18
CA GLY A 262 5.91 19.58 -8.22
C GLY A 262 5.03 20.73 -7.71
N LEU A 263 4.11 20.47 -6.78
CA LEU A 263 3.33 21.53 -6.14
C LEU A 263 4.20 22.44 -5.26
N ALA A 264 5.18 21.87 -4.55
CA ALA A 264 6.10 22.64 -3.72
C ALA A 264 7.08 23.49 -4.54
N LEU A 265 7.45 23.02 -5.74
CA LEU A 265 8.41 23.66 -6.63
C LEU A 265 7.80 24.59 -7.70
N HIS A 266 6.49 24.87 -7.65
CA HIS A 266 5.79 25.55 -8.76
C HIS A 266 6.41 26.88 -9.23
N ASP A 267 7.08 27.62 -8.34
CA ASP A 267 7.75 28.90 -8.64
C ASP A 267 9.29 28.77 -8.78
N ALA A 268 9.84 27.56 -8.72
CA ALA A 268 11.28 27.32 -8.78
C ALA A 268 11.81 27.25 -10.23
N PRO A 269 13.12 27.51 -10.46
CA PRO A 269 13.74 27.32 -11.77
C PRO A 269 13.53 25.89 -12.32
N PRO A 270 13.15 25.71 -13.59
CA PRO A 270 12.80 24.40 -14.11
C PRO A 270 13.96 23.39 -14.12
N VAL A 271 13.72 22.21 -13.57
CA VAL A 271 14.64 21.08 -13.56
C VAL A 271 13.97 19.86 -14.18
N ARG A 272 14.65 19.20 -15.12
CA ARG A 272 14.24 17.90 -15.64
C ARG A 272 14.61 16.84 -14.60
N PHE A 273 13.61 16.34 -13.90
CA PHE A 273 13.74 15.33 -12.87
C PHE A 273 13.46 13.94 -13.43
N GLY A 274 14.40 13.02 -13.28
CA GLY A 274 14.26 11.62 -13.70
C GLY A 274 14.36 10.68 -12.51
N VAL A 275 13.60 9.58 -12.56
CA VAL A 275 13.80 8.44 -11.67
C VAL A 275 14.13 7.22 -12.52
N THR A 276 15.26 6.56 -12.22
CA THR A 276 15.72 5.42 -13.02
C THR A 276 14.75 4.25 -12.93
N GLY A 277 14.52 3.53 -14.01
CA GLY A 277 13.77 2.28 -13.98
C GLY A 277 13.42 1.74 -15.35
N PRO A 278 12.52 0.73 -15.43
CA PRO A 278 12.22 0.03 -16.69
C PRO A 278 11.66 0.95 -17.78
N THR A 279 10.96 1.99 -17.35
CA THR A 279 10.55 3.12 -18.18
C THR A 279 11.28 4.34 -17.66
N ASP A 280 12.28 4.84 -18.40
CA ASP A 280 12.91 6.13 -18.12
C ASP A 280 11.82 7.21 -18.05
N THR A 281 11.37 7.50 -16.83
CA THR A 281 10.26 8.40 -16.57
C THR A 281 10.85 9.69 -16.06
N GLY A 282 10.55 10.78 -16.76
CA GLY A 282 11.01 12.11 -16.42
C GLY A 282 9.88 13.10 -16.34
N TRP A 283 10.05 14.10 -15.49
CA TRP A 283 9.15 15.22 -15.26
C TRP A 283 9.92 16.53 -15.37
N ILE A 284 9.22 17.62 -15.64
CA ILE A 284 9.77 18.96 -15.47
C ILE A 284 9.15 19.49 -14.17
N LEU A 285 10.01 19.83 -13.21
CA LEU A 285 9.62 20.45 -11.94
C LEU A 285 10.06 21.90 -11.96
N GLY A 286 9.20 22.83 -11.53
CA GLY A 286 9.46 24.27 -11.64
C GLY A 286 8.43 24.98 -12.52
N THR A 287 8.76 26.22 -12.89
CA THR A 287 7.95 27.03 -13.81
C THR A 287 7.83 26.39 -15.20
N ASP A 288 6.81 26.76 -15.97
CA ASP A 288 6.62 26.28 -17.35
C ASP A 288 7.11 27.27 -18.42
N THR A 289 7.61 28.44 -18.00
CA THR A 289 7.99 29.54 -18.88
C THR A 289 9.49 29.63 -19.17
N ASP A 290 10.33 29.08 -18.29
CA ASP A 290 11.79 29.20 -18.35
C ASP A 290 12.44 27.97 -18.99
N PRO A 291 13.64 28.09 -19.59
CA PRO A 291 14.38 26.93 -20.07
C PRO A 291 14.79 26.02 -18.91
N VAL A 292 14.88 24.72 -19.16
CA VAL A 292 15.37 23.75 -18.17
C VAL A 292 16.82 24.10 -17.78
N HIS A 293 17.07 24.32 -16.50
CA HIS A 293 18.36 24.72 -15.94
C HIS A 293 19.28 23.54 -15.62
N ALA A 294 18.71 22.38 -15.27
CA ALA A 294 19.46 21.18 -14.91
C ALA A 294 18.67 19.90 -15.22
N GLU A 295 19.40 18.79 -15.36
CA GLU A 295 18.85 17.45 -15.29
C GLU A 295 19.34 16.78 -14.00
N LEU A 296 18.41 16.23 -13.23
CA LEU A 296 18.66 15.51 -11.99
C LEU A 296 18.03 14.12 -12.11
N THR A 297 18.79 13.07 -11.79
CA THR A 297 18.31 11.69 -11.81
C THR A 297 18.68 10.94 -10.54
N LEU A 298 17.72 10.19 -9.97
CA LEU A 298 17.91 9.34 -8.78
C LEU A 298 17.36 7.92 -9.02
N ASP A 299 17.83 6.97 -8.20
CA ASP A 299 17.16 5.68 -8.03
C ASP A 299 15.80 5.86 -7.31
N PRO A 300 14.76 5.07 -7.63
CA PRO A 300 13.44 5.19 -7.00
C PRO A 300 13.47 4.98 -5.49
N VAL A 301 14.28 4.04 -4.98
CA VAL A 301 14.41 3.80 -3.55
C VAL A 301 15.15 4.96 -2.90
N ASP A 302 16.27 5.41 -3.48
CA ASP A 302 17.02 6.56 -2.96
C ASP A 302 16.17 7.85 -2.95
N PHE A 303 15.34 8.06 -3.97
CA PHE A 303 14.39 9.17 -4.01
C PHE A 303 13.36 9.09 -2.88
N CYS A 304 12.76 7.92 -2.66
CA CYS A 304 11.83 7.76 -1.54
C CYS A 304 12.53 7.93 -0.18
N LEU A 305 13.74 7.41 0.00
CA LEU A 305 14.52 7.62 1.23
C LEU A 305 14.86 9.09 1.44
N LEU A 306 15.17 9.86 0.38
CA LEU A 306 15.35 11.31 0.47
C LEU A 306 14.07 12.02 0.91
N VAL A 307 12.93 11.69 0.27
CA VAL A 307 11.62 12.27 0.62
C VAL A 307 11.21 11.90 2.05
N GLY A 308 11.61 10.71 2.51
CA GLY A 308 11.45 10.28 3.89
C GLY A 308 12.52 10.84 4.84
N GLY A 309 13.43 11.70 4.42
CA GLY A 309 14.44 12.30 5.30
C GLY A 309 15.56 11.36 5.76
N ARG A 310 15.77 10.23 5.08
CA ARG A 310 16.83 9.23 5.37
C ARG A 310 18.12 9.49 4.57
N TYR A 311 18.16 10.56 3.79
CA TYR A 311 19.37 11.13 3.20
C TYR A 311 19.42 12.63 3.45
N ALA A 312 20.63 13.16 3.70
CA ALA A 312 20.87 14.58 3.49
C ALA A 312 20.80 14.90 1.98
N PRO A 313 20.27 16.08 1.57
CA PRO A 313 20.15 16.45 0.16
C PRO A 313 21.45 16.35 -0.63
N ASP A 314 22.59 16.60 0.02
CA ASP A 314 23.91 16.55 -0.60
C ASP A 314 24.55 15.15 -0.60
N GLU A 315 24.00 14.19 0.15
CA GLU A 315 24.53 12.81 0.28
C GLU A 315 23.79 11.78 -0.58
N VAL A 316 22.54 12.05 -0.99
CA VAL A 316 21.76 11.09 -1.78
C VAL A 316 22.42 10.74 -3.12
N PRO A 317 22.56 9.45 -3.48
CA PRO A 317 23.09 9.04 -4.78
C PRO A 317 22.29 9.63 -5.95
N ARG A 318 22.98 10.31 -6.86
CA ARG A 318 22.34 11.07 -7.95
C ARG A 318 23.27 11.33 -9.12
N THR A 319 22.67 11.57 -10.28
CA THR A 319 23.34 12.17 -11.44
C THR A 319 22.80 13.58 -11.65
N ILE A 320 23.70 14.56 -11.81
CA ILE A 320 23.34 15.96 -12.09
C ILE A 320 24.09 16.42 -13.33
N THR A 321 23.39 17.12 -14.21
CA THR A 321 23.99 17.90 -15.31
C THR A 321 23.35 19.29 -15.36
N GLY A 322 24.11 20.33 -15.71
CA GLY A 322 23.61 21.71 -15.73
C GLY A 322 23.80 22.46 -14.40
N ASP A 323 22.84 23.29 -14.02
CA ASP A 323 22.89 24.15 -12.83
C ASP A 323 22.71 23.34 -11.53
N GLU A 324 23.81 23.17 -10.79
CA GLU A 324 23.79 22.46 -9.50
C GLU A 324 22.94 23.17 -8.43
N THR A 325 22.74 24.48 -8.51
CA THR A 325 21.92 25.21 -7.54
C THR A 325 20.46 24.90 -7.75
N ALA A 326 19.99 24.89 -9.01
CA ALA A 326 18.64 24.49 -9.34
C ALA A 326 18.36 23.03 -8.93
N ALA A 327 19.29 22.11 -9.21
CA ALA A 327 19.18 20.72 -8.78
C ALA A 327 19.16 20.58 -7.25
N ARG A 328 19.98 21.36 -6.53
CA ARG A 328 19.99 21.37 -5.06
C ARG A 328 18.66 21.84 -4.46
N THR A 329 18.03 22.86 -5.04
CA THR A 329 16.69 23.31 -4.62
C THR A 329 15.67 22.17 -4.70
N VAL A 330 15.71 21.34 -5.76
CA VAL A 330 14.83 20.16 -5.87
C VAL A 330 15.09 19.16 -4.74
N LEU A 331 16.35 18.85 -4.44
CA LEU A 331 16.73 17.89 -3.40
C LEU A 331 16.38 18.40 -1.99
N GLU A 332 16.64 19.67 -1.70
CA GLU A 332 16.28 20.32 -0.43
C GLU A 332 14.76 20.36 -0.25
N THR A 333 14.01 20.69 -1.31
CA THR A 333 12.55 20.69 -1.26
C THR A 333 12.01 19.28 -1.06
N ALA A 334 12.57 18.27 -1.74
CA ALA A 334 12.19 16.88 -1.54
C ALA A 334 12.41 16.41 -0.10
N ALA A 335 13.58 16.70 0.50
CA ALA A 335 13.87 16.36 1.89
C ALA A 335 12.95 17.11 2.88
N SER A 336 12.52 18.33 2.54
CA SER A 336 11.58 19.09 3.37
C SER A 336 10.16 18.53 3.41
N LEU A 337 9.84 17.56 2.55
CA LEU A 337 8.55 16.84 2.56
C LEU A 337 8.47 15.77 3.65
N ALA A 338 9.59 15.42 4.31
CA ALA A 338 9.58 14.48 5.41
C ALA A 338 8.81 15.08 6.59
N TRP A 339 7.68 14.46 6.95
CA TRP A 339 6.89 14.83 8.13
C TRP A 339 7.06 13.74 9.19
N LEU A 340 8.21 13.84 9.89
CA LEU A 340 8.84 12.90 10.85
C LEU A 340 9.80 11.91 10.18
#